data_AF-A0A520LP96-F1
#
_entry.id   AF-A0A520LP96-F1
#
_cell.length_a   1.000
_cell.length_b   1.000
_cell.length_c   1.000
_cell.angle_alpha   90.00
_cell.angle_beta   90.00
_cell.angle_gamma   90.00
#
_symmetry.space_group_name_H-M   'P 1'
#
loop_
_entity.id
_entity.type
_entity.pdbx_description
1 polymer ?
#
loop_
_entity_poly.entity_id
_entity_poly.type
_entity_poly.pdbx_seq_one_letter_code
_entity_poly.pdbx_strand_id
1 'polypeptide(L)'
;MTLTPNRVEVAASDSARFSDFPATAPAANPVFYRTYSRKTPDGRESWSQVGDRNLGGLRQLGNLNDEEVALLARMQSEKKALPSGRWLWIGGTGWIEQSVNFSGAYNCTSTNLVDWRAFGLMMDLAMMGCGTGAIIEPHLIERLPIVRNTLDVVSVSDIGITAAEARQDDCTHTIDGNRVRIKLG
;
A
#
# COMPACT_ATOMS: atom_id res chain seq x y z
N MET A 1 -10.82 -44.61 -5.75
CA MET A 1 -10.54 -43.49 -6.69
C MET A 1 -11.86 -43.02 -7.24
N THR A 2 -12.39 -41.91 -6.71
CA THR A 2 -13.65 -41.32 -7.19
C THR A 2 -13.29 -40.15 -8.08
N LEU A 3 -13.33 -40.37 -9.40
CA LEU A 3 -13.14 -39.33 -10.41
C LEU A 3 -14.36 -38.41 -10.38
N THR A 4 -14.17 -37.16 -9.99
CA THR A 4 -15.19 -36.12 -10.09
C THR A 4 -15.39 -35.77 -11.56
N PRO A 5 -16.62 -35.77 -12.11
CA PRO A 5 -16.84 -35.46 -13.52
C PRO A 5 -16.54 -33.97 -13.82
N ASN A 6 -15.82 -33.74 -14.91
CA ASN A 6 -15.48 -32.41 -15.42
C ASN A 6 -16.73 -31.57 -15.66
N ARG A 7 -16.70 -30.33 -15.16
CA ARG A 7 -17.72 -29.30 -15.41
C ARG A 7 -17.74 -28.99 -16.91
N VAL A 8 -18.91 -29.14 -17.54
CA VAL A 8 -19.15 -28.75 -18.94
C VAL A 8 -18.95 -27.24 -19.06
N GLU A 9 -17.99 -26.81 -19.87
CA GLU A 9 -17.81 -25.41 -20.25
C GLU A 9 -18.98 -24.98 -21.13
N VAL A 10 -19.79 -24.05 -20.63
CA VAL A 10 -20.79 -23.36 -21.43
C VAL A 10 -20.06 -22.27 -22.22
N ALA A 11 -20.00 -22.41 -23.53
CA ALA A 11 -19.46 -21.42 -24.44
C ALA A 11 -20.26 -20.10 -24.29
N ALA A 12 -19.61 -19.07 -23.77
CA ALA A 12 -20.17 -17.72 -23.74
C ALA A 12 -20.18 -17.16 -25.16
N SER A 13 -21.36 -16.77 -25.64
CA SER A 13 -21.59 -16.16 -26.95
C SER A 13 -20.85 -14.82 -27.11
N ASP A 14 -20.28 -14.61 -28.31
CA ASP A 14 -19.55 -13.43 -28.79
C ASP A 14 -20.37 -12.12 -28.82
N SER A 15 -20.70 -11.56 -27.66
CA SER A 15 -21.27 -10.21 -27.61
C SER A 15 -20.90 -9.44 -26.35
N ALA A 16 -19.60 -9.35 -26.06
CA ALA A 16 -19.08 -8.42 -25.05
C ALA A 16 -17.54 -8.39 -25.02
N ARG A 17 -16.89 -7.45 -25.73
CA ARG A 17 -15.49 -7.06 -25.45
C ARG A 17 -15.38 -6.29 -24.13
N PHE A 18 -15.87 -6.87 -23.03
CA PHE A 18 -15.99 -6.19 -21.72
C PHE A 18 -14.91 -6.60 -20.72
N SER A 19 -13.90 -7.36 -21.13
CA SER A 19 -12.93 -7.91 -20.18
C SER A 19 -11.52 -7.94 -20.76
N ASP A 20 -10.62 -7.16 -20.16
CA ASP A 20 -9.15 -7.26 -20.34
C ASP A 20 -8.57 -8.60 -19.82
N PHE A 21 -9.44 -9.47 -19.30
CA PHE A 21 -9.14 -10.73 -18.64
C PHE A 21 -9.85 -11.90 -19.32
N PRO A 22 -9.24 -13.10 -19.33
CA PRO A 22 -9.84 -14.28 -19.93
C PRO A 22 -11.10 -14.71 -19.18
N ALA A 23 -12.04 -15.34 -19.87
CA ALA A 23 -13.28 -15.87 -19.28
C ALA A 23 -13.02 -16.90 -18.16
N THR A 24 -11.86 -17.57 -18.20
CA THR A 24 -11.39 -18.51 -17.17
C THR A 24 -10.99 -17.83 -15.86
N ALA A 25 -10.91 -16.50 -15.82
CA ALA A 25 -10.60 -15.70 -14.63
C ALA A 25 -11.80 -14.82 -14.21
N PRO A 26 -12.93 -15.42 -13.78
CA PRO A 26 -14.19 -14.69 -13.57
C PRO A 26 -14.10 -13.61 -12.49
N ALA A 27 -13.19 -13.74 -11.51
CA ALA A 27 -12.98 -12.75 -10.47
C ALA A 27 -12.04 -11.60 -10.89
N ALA A 28 -11.27 -11.74 -11.97
CA ALA A 28 -10.22 -10.78 -12.30
C ALA A 28 -10.78 -9.39 -12.59
N ASN A 29 -11.84 -9.31 -13.40
CA ASN A 29 -12.49 -8.06 -13.78
C ASN A 29 -13.03 -7.28 -12.56
N PRO A 30 -13.90 -7.85 -11.69
CA PRO A 30 -14.38 -7.13 -10.52
C PRO A 30 -13.28 -6.83 -9.48
N VAL A 31 -12.29 -7.72 -9.32
CA VAL A 31 -11.15 -7.47 -8.42
C VAL A 31 -10.31 -6.30 -8.92
N PHE A 32 -10.01 -6.24 -10.22
CA PHE A 32 -9.22 -5.18 -10.82
C PHE A 32 -9.89 -3.81 -10.63
N TYR A 33 -11.14 -3.66 -11.04
CA TYR A 33 -11.81 -2.37 -11.00
C TYR A 33 -12.08 -1.86 -9.58
N ARG A 34 -12.27 -2.76 -8.61
CA ARG A 34 -12.46 -2.36 -7.22
C ARG A 34 -11.15 -2.05 -6.47
N THR A 35 -10.00 -2.56 -6.94
CA THR A 35 -8.74 -2.55 -6.16
C THR A 35 -7.64 -1.71 -6.81
N TYR A 36 -7.45 -1.80 -8.12
CA TYR A 36 -6.28 -1.26 -8.81
C TYR A 36 -6.60 -0.12 -9.78
N SER A 37 -7.81 -0.13 -10.36
CA SER A 37 -8.27 0.93 -11.24
C SER A 37 -8.56 2.20 -10.45
N ARG A 38 -7.84 3.29 -10.73
CA ARG A 38 -8.07 4.59 -10.09
C ARG A 38 -9.18 5.35 -10.81
N LYS A 39 -9.84 6.27 -10.09
CA LYS A 39 -10.80 7.20 -10.67
C LYS A 39 -10.06 8.39 -11.30
N THR A 40 -10.38 8.68 -12.54
CA THR A 40 -9.90 9.83 -13.33
C THR A 40 -11.09 10.74 -13.69
N PRO A 41 -10.86 11.94 -14.25
CA PRO A 41 -11.94 12.78 -14.78
C PRO A 41 -12.80 12.06 -15.83
N ASP A 42 -12.18 11.18 -16.63
CA ASP A 42 -12.84 10.46 -17.73
C ASP A 42 -13.47 9.12 -17.31
N GLY A 43 -13.36 8.75 -16.02
CA GLY A 43 -13.94 7.52 -15.49
C GLY A 43 -12.97 6.72 -14.64
N ARG A 44 -12.79 5.44 -14.95
CA ARG A 44 -11.90 4.52 -14.25
C ARG A 44 -10.82 4.01 -15.19
N GLU A 45 -9.60 3.86 -14.71
CA GLU A 45 -8.50 3.32 -15.50
C GLU A 45 -8.81 1.89 -15.99
N SER A 46 -8.57 1.60 -17.27
CA SER A 46 -8.53 0.25 -17.83
C SER A 46 -7.26 -0.51 -17.41
N TRP A 47 -7.20 -1.82 -17.69
CA TRP A 47 -5.98 -2.59 -17.41
C TRP A 47 -4.75 -2.03 -18.14
N SER A 48 -4.91 -1.62 -19.40
CA SER A 48 -3.82 -1.03 -20.19
C SER A 48 -3.35 0.29 -19.59
N GLN A 49 -4.28 1.17 -19.20
CA GLN A 49 -3.95 2.46 -18.59
C GLN A 49 -3.18 2.30 -17.27
N VAL A 50 -3.61 1.35 -16.41
CA VAL A 50 -2.86 0.99 -15.19
C VAL A 50 -1.47 0.45 -15.54
N GLY A 51 -1.37 -0.41 -16.57
CA GLY A 51 -0.09 -0.93 -17.06
C GLY A 51 0.87 0.17 -17.49
N ASP A 52 0.42 1.06 -18.37
CA ASP A 52 1.21 2.17 -18.92
C ASP A 52 1.71 3.11 -17.81
N ARG A 53 0.83 3.47 -16.87
CA ARG A 53 1.20 4.30 -15.70
C ARG A 53 2.30 3.63 -14.88
N ASN A 54 2.12 2.34 -14.56
CA ASN A 54 3.09 1.60 -13.75
C ASN A 54 4.43 1.41 -14.47
N LEU A 55 4.42 1.15 -15.77
CA LEU A 55 5.62 1.02 -16.60
C LEU A 55 6.38 2.35 -16.69
N GLY A 56 5.66 3.48 -16.84
CA GLY A 56 6.25 4.81 -16.76
C GLY A 56 6.98 5.05 -15.44
N GLY A 57 6.33 4.70 -14.33
CA GLY A 57 6.95 4.77 -13.00
C GLY A 57 8.19 3.88 -12.86
N LEU A 58 8.14 2.62 -13.33
CA LEU A 58 9.28 1.70 -13.26
C LEU A 58 10.43 2.15 -14.16
N ARG A 59 10.16 2.69 -15.34
CA ARG A 59 11.16 3.22 -16.25
C ARG A 59 11.98 4.32 -15.57
N GLN A 60 11.30 5.26 -14.91
CA GLN A 60 11.95 6.34 -14.18
C GLN A 60 12.71 5.82 -12.96
N LEU A 61 12.07 5.00 -12.13
CA LEU A 61 12.66 4.48 -10.89
C LEU A 61 13.89 3.61 -11.14
N GLY A 62 13.83 2.74 -12.15
CA GLY A 62 14.90 1.79 -12.49
C GLY A 62 15.90 2.32 -13.51
N ASN A 63 15.70 3.53 -14.05
CA ASN A 63 16.45 4.05 -15.20
C ASN A 63 16.53 3.04 -16.36
N LEU A 64 15.38 2.45 -16.68
CA LEU A 64 15.29 1.33 -17.63
C LEU A 64 15.42 1.81 -19.08
N ASN A 65 16.09 1.00 -19.91
CA ASN A 65 16.16 1.24 -21.34
C ASN A 65 14.89 0.73 -22.08
N ASP A 66 14.78 1.05 -23.37
CA ASP A 66 13.58 0.71 -24.15
C ASP A 66 13.36 -0.80 -24.31
N GLU A 67 14.42 -1.61 -24.37
CA GLU A 67 14.32 -3.07 -24.47
C GLU A 67 13.79 -3.67 -23.16
N GLU A 68 14.25 -3.18 -22.02
CA GLU A 68 13.78 -3.59 -20.69
C GLU A 68 12.30 -3.21 -20.50
N VAL A 69 11.92 -1.99 -20.88
CA VAL A 69 10.53 -1.53 -20.81
C VAL A 69 9.63 -2.38 -21.73
N ALA A 70 10.09 -2.69 -22.94
CA ALA A 70 9.35 -3.55 -23.87
C ALA A 70 9.18 -4.98 -23.32
N LEU A 71 10.21 -5.53 -22.67
CA LEU A 71 10.13 -6.82 -22.00
C LEU A 71 9.08 -6.81 -20.88
N LEU A 72 9.11 -5.80 -20.00
CA LEU A 72 8.15 -5.65 -18.90
C LEU A 72 6.73 -5.50 -19.42
N ALA A 73 6.53 -4.68 -20.46
CA ALA A 73 5.23 -4.49 -21.09
C ALA A 73 4.65 -5.80 -21.64
N ARG A 74 5.48 -6.61 -22.32
CA ARG A 74 5.09 -7.94 -22.80
C ARG A 74 4.74 -8.89 -21.66
N MET A 75 5.55 -8.94 -20.60
CA MET A 75 5.28 -9.82 -19.45
C MET A 75 3.98 -9.44 -18.72
N GLN A 76 3.66 -8.15 -18.64
CA GLN A 76 2.44 -7.66 -18.01
C GLN A 76 1.20 -7.90 -18.88
N SER A 77 1.28 -7.66 -20.20
CA SER A 77 0.15 -7.88 -21.11
C SER A 77 -0.25 -9.36 -21.18
N GLU A 78 0.75 -10.24 -21.22
CA GLU A 78 0.60 -11.70 -21.16
C GLU A 78 0.30 -12.22 -19.74
N LYS A 79 0.28 -11.35 -18.73
CA LYS A 79 0.01 -11.68 -17.32
C LYS A 79 0.97 -12.75 -16.75
N LYS A 80 2.19 -12.82 -17.29
CA LYS A 80 3.25 -13.74 -16.85
C LYS A 80 4.02 -13.22 -15.65
N ALA A 81 4.20 -11.89 -15.57
CA ALA A 81 4.78 -11.22 -14.43
C ALA A 81 4.08 -9.89 -14.22
N LEU A 82 3.82 -9.56 -12.95
CA LEU A 82 3.18 -8.32 -12.53
C LEU A 82 3.98 -7.74 -11.36
N PRO A 83 4.01 -6.40 -11.22
CA PRO A 83 4.53 -5.80 -10.01
C PRO A 83 3.57 -6.08 -8.84
N SER A 84 4.00 -5.75 -7.62
CA SER A 84 3.17 -5.96 -6.42
C SER A 84 1.82 -5.23 -6.53
N GLY A 85 0.80 -5.71 -5.81
CA GLY A 85 -0.49 -5.03 -5.74
C GLY A 85 -0.38 -3.57 -5.28
N ARG A 86 0.60 -3.28 -4.40
CA ARG A 86 0.96 -1.91 -4.00
C ARG A 86 1.36 -1.10 -5.22
N TRP A 87 2.34 -1.56 -5.99
CA TRP A 87 2.80 -0.84 -7.15
C TRP A 87 1.72 -0.71 -8.22
N LEU A 88 0.88 -1.73 -8.43
CA LEU A 88 -0.27 -1.61 -9.33
C LEU A 88 -1.19 -0.44 -8.97
N TRP A 89 -1.34 -0.15 -7.68
CA TRP A 89 -2.17 0.95 -7.18
C TRP A 89 -1.51 2.33 -7.22
N ILE A 90 -0.21 2.44 -6.91
CA ILE A 90 0.46 3.73 -6.71
C ILE A 90 1.58 4.05 -7.71
N GLY A 91 2.10 3.06 -8.44
CA GLY A 91 3.26 3.23 -9.32
C GLY A 91 2.99 4.27 -10.40
N GLY A 92 3.92 5.19 -10.64
CA GLY A 92 3.72 6.27 -11.63
C GLY A 92 2.60 7.26 -11.29
N THR A 93 2.15 7.32 -10.04
CA THR A 93 1.27 8.41 -9.56
C THR A 93 2.10 9.54 -8.99
N GLY A 94 1.62 10.79 -9.10
CA GLY A 94 2.31 11.93 -8.48
C GLY A 94 2.48 11.84 -6.96
N TRP A 95 1.71 10.98 -6.28
CA TRP A 95 1.90 10.72 -4.85
C TRP A 95 3.22 9.99 -4.58
N ILE A 96 3.53 8.92 -5.31
CA ILE A 96 4.77 8.14 -5.08
C ILE A 96 6.03 8.83 -5.61
N GLU A 97 5.87 9.80 -6.50
CA GLU A 97 6.98 10.64 -6.99
C GLU A 97 7.52 11.60 -5.93
N GLN A 98 6.76 11.87 -4.86
CA GLN A 98 7.23 12.66 -3.74
C GLN A 98 8.23 11.85 -2.91
N SER A 99 9.43 12.40 -2.70
CA SER A 99 10.52 11.71 -2.00
C SER A 99 10.16 11.27 -0.59
N VAL A 100 9.25 11.96 0.08
CA VAL A 100 8.76 11.60 1.42
C VAL A 100 7.94 10.31 1.44
N ASN A 101 7.35 9.92 0.30
CA ASN A 101 6.46 8.76 0.19
C ASN A 101 7.19 7.49 -0.29
N PHE A 102 8.51 7.49 -0.38
CA PHE A 102 9.30 6.39 -0.96
C PHE A 102 8.99 5.02 -0.33
N SER A 103 8.80 4.98 0.99
CA SER A 103 8.44 3.78 1.75
C SER A 103 7.08 3.22 1.32
N GLY A 104 6.19 4.05 0.78
CA GLY A 104 4.93 3.64 0.18
C GLY A 104 5.08 2.66 -0.98
N ALA A 105 6.23 2.61 -1.66
CA ALA A 105 6.52 1.59 -2.68
C ALA A 105 6.74 0.18 -2.10
N TYR A 106 7.06 0.08 -0.81
CA TYR A 106 7.30 -1.16 -0.11
C TYR A 106 6.07 -1.53 0.72
N ASN A 107 5.64 -2.79 0.66
CA ASN A 107 4.45 -3.21 1.39
C ASN A 107 4.79 -3.91 2.73
N CYS A 108 6.03 -4.38 2.90
CA CYS A 108 6.43 -5.20 4.03
C CYS A 108 7.80 -4.73 4.55
N THR A 109 7.96 -4.61 5.86
CA THR A 109 9.22 -4.25 6.51
C THR A 109 9.54 -5.20 7.67
N SER A 110 10.83 -5.26 8.04
CA SER A 110 11.32 -5.96 9.24
C SER A 110 12.31 -5.04 9.95
N THR A 111 12.07 -4.77 11.24
CA THR A 111 12.84 -3.81 12.03
C THR A 111 13.43 -4.48 13.27
N ASN A 112 14.73 -4.33 13.48
CA ASN A 112 15.37 -4.78 14.72
C ASN A 112 15.01 -3.82 15.85
N LEU A 113 14.39 -4.34 16.92
CA LEU A 113 13.93 -3.51 18.04
C LEU A 113 15.09 -3.21 19.01
N VAL A 114 15.94 -2.28 18.60
CA VAL A 114 17.17 -1.91 19.32
C VAL A 114 17.01 -0.71 20.24
N ASP A 115 16.27 0.30 19.77
CA ASP A 115 15.98 1.52 20.54
C ASP A 115 14.51 1.92 20.36
N TRP A 116 14.06 2.88 21.16
CA TRP A 116 12.66 3.29 21.18
C TRP A 116 12.22 4.04 19.91
N ARG A 117 13.14 4.52 19.06
CA ARG A 117 12.79 5.16 17.78
C ARG A 117 12.24 4.15 16.78
N ALA A 118 12.58 2.87 16.93
CA ALA A 118 12.02 1.80 16.12
C ALA A 118 10.48 1.73 16.23
N PHE A 119 9.90 2.02 17.39
CA PHE A 119 8.44 2.08 17.54
C PHE A 119 7.83 3.21 16.69
N GLY A 120 8.47 4.38 16.69
CA GLY A 120 8.05 5.52 15.86
C GLY A 120 8.16 5.22 14.37
N LEU A 121 9.27 4.63 13.93
CA LEU A 121 9.47 4.19 12.56
C LEU A 121 8.42 3.15 12.12
N MET A 122 8.14 2.16 12.96
CA MET A 122 7.13 1.16 12.66
C MET A 122 5.73 1.79 12.53
N MET A 123 5.37 2.74 13.40
CA MET A 123 4.10 3.44 13.27
C MET A 123 4.03 4.24 11.97
N ASP A 124 5.09 4.98 11.62
CA ASP A 124 5.17 5.76 10.38
C ASP A 124 5.00 4.87 9.13
N LEU A 125 5.72 3.75 9.08
CA LEU A 125 5.59 2.76 8.00
C LEU A 125 4.18 2.15 7.95
N ALA A 126 3.58 1.82 9.09
CA ALA A 126 2.21 1.30 9.15
C ALA A 126 1.19 2.32 8.63
N MET A 127 1.36 3.61 8.94
CA MET A 127 0.50 4.69 8.44
C MET A 127 0.62 4.88 6.92
N MET A 128 1.77 4.56 6.32
CA MET A 128 1.95 4.47 4.86
C MET A 128 1.43 3.16 4.26
N GLY A 129 0.76 2.34 5.07
CA GLY A 129 0.12 1.09 4.68
C GLY A 129 1.05 -0.11 4.63
N CYS A 130 2.27 -0.03 5.19
CA CYS A 130 3.18 -1.16 5.24
C CYS A 130 2.81 -2.13 6.37
N GLY A 131 2.97 -3.44 6.14
CA GLY A 131 3.05 -4.41 7.22
C GLY A 131 4.41 -4.31 7.91
N THR A 132 4.41 -4.12 9.23
CA THR A 132 5.65 -3.90 10.00
C THR A 132 5.96 -5.08 10.91
N GLY A 133 7.00 -5.83 10.58
CA GLY A 133 7.58 -6.86 11.45
C GLY A 133 8.64 -6.30 12.39
N ALA A 134 8.74 -6.86 13.59
CA ALA A 134 9.79 -6.55 14.56
C ALA A 134 10.58 -7.79 14.94
N ILE A 135 11.91 -7.67 15.01
CA ILE A 135 12.81 -8.68 15.56
C ILE A 135 13.08 -8.33 17.02
N ILE A 136 12.67 -9.22 17.93
CA ILE A 136 12.62 -8.98 19.38
C ILE A 136 13.50 -9.94 20.17
N GLU A 137 14.62 -10.37 19.59
CA GLU A 137 15.58 -11.26 20.26
C GLU A 137 16.19 -10.58 21.50
N PRO A 138 16.52 -11.34 22.57
CA PRO A 138 16.98 -10.78 23.85
C PRO A 138 18.10 -9.73 23.70
N HIS A 139 19.14 -10.04 22.94
CA HIS A 139 20.28 -9.15 22.72
C HIS A 139 19.94 -7.84 21.98
N LEU A 140 18.76 -7.75 21.35
CA LEU A 140 18.23 -6.51 20.76
C LEU A 140 17.43 -5.73 21.80
N ILE A 141 16.44 -6.37 22.43
CA ILE A 141 15.52 -5.70 23.35
C ILE A 141 16.17 -5.31 24.68
N GLU A 142 17.23 -6.01 25.11
CA GLU A 142 18.05 -5.64 26.28
C GLU A 142 18.76 -4.29 26.09
N ARG A 143 18.87 -3.80 24.85
CA ARG A 143 19.46 -2.49 24.53
C ARG A 143 18.45 -1.34 24.67
N LEU A 144 17.16 -1.65 24.82
CA LEU A 144 16.14 -0.64 25.06
C LEU A 144 16.44 0.10 26.38
N PRO A 145 16.19 1.42 26.42
CA PRO A 145 16.40 2.18 27.64
C PRO A 145 15.45 1.72 28.73
N ILE A 146 15.93 1.73 29.98
CA ILE A 146 15.08 1.48 31.14
C ILE A 146 13.96 2.53 31.21
N VAL A 147 12.74 2.09 31.53
CA VAL A 147 11.62 2.99 31.76
C VAL A 147 11.86 3.74 33.07
N ARG A 148 11.92 5.08 33.00
CA ARG A 148 12.19 5.94 34.16
C ARG A 148 10.94 6.57 34.77
N ASN A 149 9.90 6.75 33.96
CA ASN A 149 8.68 7.46 34.33
C ASN A 149 7.47 6.64 33.91
N THR A 150 6.44 6.64 34.75
CA THR A 150 5.11 6.12 34.41
C THR A 150 4.22 7.28 34.02
N LEU A 151 3.46 7.13 32.94
CA LEU A 151 2.49 8.13 32.49
C LEU A 151 1.08 7.59 32.72
N ASP A 152 0.23 8.39 33.37
CA ASP A 152 -1.18 8.10 33.53
C ASP A 152 -1.98 8.74 32.39
N VAL A 153 -2.69 7.91 31.61
CA VAL A 153 -3.59 8.41 30.55
C VAL A 153 -4.88 8.90 31.20
N VAL A 154 -4.99 10.21 31.35
CA VAL A 154 -6.13 10.85 32.06
C VAL A 154 -7.42 10.82 31.25
N SER A 155 -7.33 11.01 29.93
CA SER A 155 -8.48 11.06 29.04
C SER A 155 -8.05 10.87 27.59
N VAL A 156 -8.89 10.22 26.79
CA VAL A 156 -8.76 10.11 25.33
C VAL A 156 -10.10 10.52 24.71
N SER A 157 -10.08 11.38 23.71
CA SER A 157 -11.29 11.77 22.97
C SER A 157 -11.64 10.70 21.93
N ASP A 158 -12.92 10.62 21.57
CA ASP A 158 -13.34 9.76 20.46
C ASP A 158 -12.69 10.19 19.13
N ILE A 159 -12.51 9.22 18.24
CA ILE A 159 -11.96 9.46 16.90
C ILE A 159 -13.02 10.11 16.02
N GLY A 160 -12.62 11.11 15.23
CA GLY A 160 -13.50 11.72 14.23
C GLY A 160 -14.44 12.81 14.75
N ILE A 161 -14.27 13.25 16.00
CA ILE A 161 -15.09 14.32 16.59
C ILE A 161 -14.79 15.72 16.03
N THR A 162 -13.62 15.90 15.40
CA THR A 162 -13.19 17.19 14.85
C THR A 162 -13.83 17.42 13.48
N ALA A 163 -14.67 18.47 13.39
CA ALA A 163 -15.27 18.93 12.15
C ALA A 163 -14.21 19.25 11.09
N ALA A 164 -14.51 19.02 9.81
CA ALA A 164 -13.53 19.05 8.72
C ALA A 164 -12.77 20.38 8.65
N GLU A 165 -13.48 21.49 8.83
CA GLU A 165 -12.97 22.86 8.85
C GLU A 165 -12.08 23.19 10.06
N ALA A 166 -12.11 22.37 11.11
CA ALA A 166 -11.33 22.54 12.34
C ALA A 166 -10.22 21.49 12.51
N ARG A 167 -10.04 20.60 11.53
CA ARG A 167 -8.94 19.64 11.48
C ARG A 167 -7.62 20.37 11.24
N GLN A 168 -6.54 19.78 11.71
CA GLN A 168 -5.18 20.29 11.52
C GLN A 168 -4.35 19.14 10.98
N ASP A 169 -3.33 19.40 10.16
CA ASP A 169 -2.50 18.30 9.63
C ASP A 169 -1.42 17.89 10.65
N ASP A 170 -0.92 18.87 11.42
CA ASP A 170 0.19 18.64 12.34
C ASP A 170 -0.28 18.17 13.73
N CYS A 171 0.42 17.18 14.28
CA CYS A 171 0.31 16.83 15.68
C CYS A 171 0.91 17.95 16.55
N THR A 172 0.16 18.43 17.54
CA THR A 172 0.59 19.48 18.46
C THR A 172 0.56 18.98 19.89
N HIS A 173 1.36 19.59 20.76
CA HIS A 173 1.34 19.27 22.18
C HIS A 173 1.55 20.50 23.04
N THR A 174 1.00 20.47 24.26
CA THR A 174 1.24 21.49 25.30
C THR A 174 1.62 20.80 26.60
N ILE A 175 2.61 21.36 27.29
CA ILE A 175 3.11 20.84 28.57
C ILE A 175 2.78 21.87 29.66
N ASP A 176 2.11 21.42 30.71
CA ASP A 176 1.74 22.21 31.88
C ASP A 176 2.11 21.43 33.15
N GLY A 177 3.30 21.72 33.71
CA GLY A 177 3.87 20.97 34.82
C GLY A 177 4.05 19.49 34.48
N ASN A 178 3.30 18.61 35.16
CA ASN A 178 3.30 17.17 34.95
C ASN A 178 2.18 16.69 34.00
N ARG A 179 1.45 17.60 33.35
CA ARG A 179 0.40 17.28 32.39
C ARG A 179 0.86 17.59 30.97
N VAL A 180 0.72 16.61 30.10
CA VAL A 180 0.92 16.76 28.65
C VAL A 180 -0.43 16.58 27.97
N ARG A 181 -0.79 17.49 27.08
CA ARG A 181 -1.91 17.32 26.16
C ARG A 181 -1.36 17.19 24.76
N ILE A 182 -1.79 16.16 24.05
CA ILE A 182 -1.41 15.89 22.66
C ILE A 182 -2.70 15.99 21.84
N LYS A 183 -2.68 16.83 20.81
CA LYS A 183 -3.75 16.91 19.81
C LYS A 183 -3.20 16.36 18.51
N LEU A 184 -3.71 15.19 18.12
CA LEU A 184 -3.42 14.58 16.83
C LEU A 184 -4.06 15.42 15.73
N GLY A 185 -3.31 15.63 14.64
CA GLY A 185 -3.83 16.18 13.41
C GLY A 185 -4.69 15.18 12.65
#